data_AF-A0A949ID16-F1
#
_entry.id   AF-A0A949ID16-F1
#
_cell.length_a   1.000
_cell.length_b   1.000
_cell.length_c   1.000
_cell.angle_alpha   90.00
_cell.angle_beta   90.00
_cell.angle_gamma   90.00
#
_symmetry.space_group_name_H-M   'P 1'
#
loop_
_entity.id
_entity.type
_entity.pdbx_description
1 polymer ?
#
loop_
_entity_poly.entity_id
_entity_poly.type
_entity_poly.pdbx_seq_one_letter_code
_entity_poly.pdbx_strand_id
1 'polypeptide(L)'
;LIVQRLLRPQDKLHLFELHSTDVPLLERNVQHLHAGRQVQVHASDGFAATKALLPPPSRRGLVLLDPSYEIKTDYARTAAAVADGLERFATGTFAVWVPQLARLDAQHLPDKLKRMAERAGRPWLHAALAVRAPGGVHSGLHASSMLVINPPYTLRATLRRALMQLHELLAQDTHASYAISSQ
;
A
#
# COMPACT_ATOMS: atom_id res chain seq x y z
N LEU A 1 7.04 -7.59 9.87
CA LEU A 1 6.60 -8.15 11.17
C LEU A 1 5.11 -8.49 11.21
N ILE A 2 4.20 -7.53 10.99
CA ILE A 2 2.73 -7.76 11.02
C ILE A 2 2.32 -8.88 10.07
N VAL A 3 2.70 -8.76 8.79
CA VAL A 3 2.33 -9.74 7.75
C VAL A 3 2.79 -11.15 8.15
N GLN A 4 4.05 -11.31 8.56
CA GLN A 4 4.58 -12.63 8.94
C GLN A 4 3.77 -13.31 10.05
N ARG A 5 3.31 -12.56 11.07
CA ARG A 5 2.48 -13.14 12.15
C ARG A 5 1.11 -13.61 11.68
N LEU A 6 0.61 -13.07 10.56
CA LEU A 6 -0.70 -13.41 10.00
C LEU A 6 -0.61 -14.46 8.88
N LEU A 7 0.59 -14.75 8.38
CA LEU A 7 0.78 -15.76 7.34
C LEU A 7 0.68 -17.18 7.90
N ARG A 8 0.10 -18.08 7.10
CA ARG A 8 0.09 -19.52 7.39
C ARG A 8 1.40 -20.17 6.92
N PRO A 9 1.78 -21.35 7.42
CA PRO A 9 3.05 -22.00 7.07
C PRO A 9 3.32 -22.17 5.56
N GLN A 10 2.26 -22.34 4.75
CA GLN A 10 2.37 -22.49 3.29
C GLN A 10 2.49 -21.17 2.52
N ASP A 11 2.16 -20.04 3.14
CA ASP A 11 2.22 -18.74 2.47
C ASP A 11 3.68 -18.26 2.35
N LYS A 12 3.96 -17.41 1.35
CA LYS A 12 5.29 -16.85 1.10
C LYS A 12 5.27 -15.33 1.21
N LEU A 13 6.35 -14.77 1.75
CA LEU A 13 6.55 -13.33 1.89
C LEU A 13 7.85 -12.92 1.19
N HIS A 14 7.74 -12.00 0.23
CA HIS A 14 8.87 -11.36 -0.39
C HIS A 14 8.90 -9.90 0.05
N LEU A 15 10.00 -9.47 0.64
CA LEU A 15 10.23 -8.13 1.14
C LEU A 15 11.32 -7.48 0.30
N PHE A 16 11.08 -6.26 -0.15
CA PHE A 16 12.00 -5.50 -0.98
C PHE A 16 12.35 -4.21 -0.25
N GLU A 17 13.63 -3.95 -0.09
CA GLU A 17 14.16 -2.72 0.49
C GLU A 17 15.41 -2.30 -0.30
N LEU A 18 15.52 -1.02 -0.61
CA LEU A 18 16.64 -0.46 -1.38
C LEU A 18 17.63 0.29 -0.47
N HIS A 19 17.17 0.77 0.68
CA HIS A 19 17.98 1.58 1.57
C HIS A 19 19.05 0.72 2.25
N SER A 20 20.32 1.04 2.00
CA SER A 20 21.46 0.23 2.41
C SER A 20 21.60 0.06 3.92
N THR A 21 21.10 1.01 4.72
CA THR A 21 21.09 0.87 6.19
C THR A 21 19.91 0.05 6.72
N ASP A 22 18.82 -0.06 5.96
CA ASP A 22 17.58 -0.66 6.43
C ASP A 22 17.51 -2.14 6.06
N VAL A 23 18.13 -2.52 4.94
CA VAL A 23 18.27 -3.93 4.52
C VAL A 23 18.86 -4.80 5.65
N PRO A 24 20.01 -4.48 6.28
CA PRO A 24 20.57 -5.31 7.34
C PRO A 24 19.66 -5.40 8.57
N LEU A 25 18.94 -4.33 8.90
CA LEU A 25 17.99 -4.31 10.01
C LEU A 25 16.79 -5.20 9.70
N LEU A 26 16.28 -5.15 8.48
CA LEU A 26 15.18 -5.98 8.01
C LEU A 26 15.58 -7.46 7.99
N GLU A 27 16.75 -7.80 7.46
CA GLU A 27 17.29 -9.15 7.46
C GLU A 27 17.43 -9.70 8.88
N ARG A 28 18.02 -8.92 9.80
CA ARG A 28 18.14 -9.30 11.21
C ARG A 28 16.77 -9.54 11.84
N ASN A 29 15.82 -8.64 11.62
CA ASN A 29 14.45 -8.80 12.12
C ASN A 29 13.79 -10.08 11.60
N VAL A 30 14.01 -10.42 10.33
CA VAL A 30 13.47 -11.66 9.73
C VAL A 30 14.17 -12.90 10.29
N GLN A 31 15.49 -12.86 10.50
CA GLN A 31 16.24 -13.97 11.11
C GLN A 31 15.71 -14.31 12.51
N HIS A 32 15.39 -13.31 13.32
CA HIS A 32 14.79 -13.49 14.65
C HIS A 32 13.39 -14.13 14.64
N LEU A 33 12.68 -14.12 13.51
CA LEU A 33 11.38 -14.79 13.38
C LEU A 33 11.51 -16.31 13.16
N HIS A 34 12.72 -16.81 12.88
CA HIS A 34 12.97 -18.21 12.54
C HIS A 34 12.05 -18.74 11.41
N ALA A 35 11.66 -17.86 10.47
CA ALA A 35 10.67 -18.16 9.43
C ALA A 35 11.22 -19.01 8.26
N GLY A 36 12.50 -19.38 8.31
CA GLY A 36 13.16 -20.18 7.27
C GLY A 36 12.94 -19.62 5.86
N ARG A 37 12.54 -20.48 4.92
CA ARG A 37 12.26 -20.11 3.52
C ARG A 37 10.85 -19.53 3.28
N GLN A 38 10.11 -19.20 4.34
CA GLN A 38 8.79 -18.56 4.23
C GLN A 38 8.92 -17.08 3.89
N VAL A 39 9.97 -16.41 4.39
CA VAL A 39 10.23 -14.98 4.21
C VAL A 39 11.56 -14.79 3.49
N GLN A 40 11.56 -14.00 2.42
CA GLN A 40 12.75 -13.63 1.66
C GLN A 40 12.89 -12.11 1.68
N VAL A 41 14.10 -11.64 1.97
CA VAL A 41 14.46 -10.21 1.90
C VAL A 41 15.32 -10.01 0.67
N HIS A 42 15.02 -8.97 -0.10
CA HIS A 42 15.71 -8.62 -1.32
C HIS A 42 16.19 -7.16 -1.22
N ALA A 43 17.50 -6.97 -1.26
CA ALA A 43 18.16 -5.67 -1.29
C ALA A 43 18.09 -5.05 -2.71
N SER A 44 16.88 -4.79 -3.19
CA SER A 44 16.64 -4.41 -4.58
C SER A 44 15.38 -3.58 -4.76
N ASP A 45 15.24 -2.98 -5.94
CA ASP A 45 14.06 -2.19 -6.31
C ASP A 45 12.78 -3.04 -6.34
N GLY A 46 11.87 -2.77 -5.41
CA GLY A 46 10.58 -3.46 -5.31
C GLY A 46 9.64 -3.21 -6.49
N PHE A 47 9.76 -2.08 -7.20
CA PHE A 47 8.93 -1.83 -8.38
C PHE A 47 9.28 -2.75 -9.54
N ALA A 48 10.54 -3.16 -9.67
CA ALA A 48 11.00 -4.10 -10.70
C ALA A 48 10.58 -5.55 -10.41
N ALA A 49 10.20 -5.85 -9.17
CA ALA A 49 9.90 -7.21 -8.73
C ALA A 49 8.57 -7.75 -9.28
N THR A 50 7.62 -6.89 -9.66
CA THR A 50 6.30 -7.30 -10.18
C THR A 50 6.43 -8.24 -11.37
N LYS A 51 7.37 -7.96 -12.27
CA LYS A 51 7.62 -8.78 -13.46
C LYS A 51 8.12 -10.19 -13.15
N ALA A 52 8.91 -10.35 -12.09
CA ALA A 52 9.53 -11.62 -11.72
C ALA A 52 8.64 -12.49 -10.82
N LEU A 53 7.79 -11.86 -9.99
CA LEU A 53 7.00 -12.56 -8.97
C LEU A 53 5.52 -12.74 -9.34
N LEU A 54 5.01 -12.02 -10.35
CA LEU A 54 3.59 -12.07 -10.71
C LEU A 54 3.37 -12.75 -12.07
N PRO A 55 2.35 -13.62 -12.19
CA PRO A 55 1.48 -14.10 -11.11
C PRO A 55 2.21 -15.13 -10.21
N PRO A 56 1.92 -15.16 -8.90
CA PRO A 56 2.51 -16.16 -8.02
C PRO A 56 1.98 -17.57 -8.36
N PRO A 57 2.74 -18.65 -8.11
CA PRO A 57 2.30 -20.03 -8.35
C PRO A 57 0.99 -20.39 -7.62
N SER A 58 0.76 -19.80 -6.44
CA SER A 58 -0.46 -19.96 -5.65
C SER A 58 -1.71 -19.35 -6.30
N ARG A 59 -1.54 -18.49 -7.32
CA ARG A 59 -2.59 -17.66 -7.93
C ARG A 59 -3.38 -16.81 -6.92
N ARG A 60 -2.80 -16.59 -5.73
CA ARG A 60 -3.36 -15.79 -4.62
C ARG A 60 -2.23 -14.97 -4.01
N GLY A 61 -2.44 -13.67 -3.87
CA GLY A 61 -1.43 -12.79 -3.30
C GLY A 61 -1.96 -11.41 -2.97
N LEU A 62 -1.28 -10.78 -2.00
CA LEU A 62 -1.39 -9.37 -1.67
C LEU A 62 -0.08 -8.70 -2.11
N VAL A 63 -0.18 -7.66 -2.92
CA VAL A 63 0.95 -6.78 -3.26
C VAL A 63 0.74 -5.48 -2.49
N LEU A 64 1.62 -5.19 -1.53
CA LEU A 64 1.64 -3.94 -0.80
C LEU A 64 2.69 -3.01 -1.43
N LEU A 65 2.26 -1.83 -1.86
CA LEU A 65 3.13 -0.76 -2.33
C LEU A 65 3.07 0.40 -1.33
N ASP A 66 4.20 0.65 -0.67
CA ASP A 66 4.35 1.69 0.35
C ASP A 66 5.71 2.40 0.15
N PRO A 67 5.87 3.18 -0.93
CA PRO A 67 7.11 3.91 -1.15
C PRO A 67 7.17 5.16 -0.26
N SER A 68 8.39 5.69 -0.03
CA SER A 68 8.57 6.91 0.77
C SER A 68 8.00 8.16 0.11
N TYR A 69 7.86 8.16 -1.22
CA TYR A 69 7.45 9.32 -2.04
C TYR A 69 8.36 10.55 -1.89
N GLU A 70 9.60 10.36 -1.45
CA GLU A 70 10.63 11.40 -1.40
C GLU A 70 10.99 11.84 -2.82
N ILE A 71 11.04 10.88 -3.76
CA ILE A 71 11.36 11.14 -5.15
C ILE A 71 10.05 11.32 -5.93
N LYS A 72 9.94 12.43 -6.69
CA LYS A 72 8.74 12.73 -7.50
C LYS A 72 8.37 11.60 -8.46
N THR A 73 9.35 10.83 -8.94
CA THR A 73 9.11 9.72 -9.87
C THR A 73 8.41 8.52 -9.21
N ASP A 74 8.39 8.42 -7.87
CA ASP A 74 7.76 7.30 -7.16
C ASP A 74 6.26 7.22 -7.41
N TYR A 75 5.57 8.36 -7.58
CA TYR A 75 4.14 8.37 -7.95
C TYR A 75 3.91 7.70 -9.31
N ALA A 76 4.76 8.01 -10.29
CA ALA A 76 4.67 7.41 -11.62
C ALA A 76 5.07 5.93 -11.60
N ARG A 77 6.13 5.57 -10.86
CA ARG A 77 6.61 4.19 -10.70
C ARG A 77 5.58 3.30 -9.98
N THR A 78 4.92 3.83 -8.96
CA THR A 78 3.80 3.16 -8.27
C THR A 78 2.68 2.83 -9.24
N ALA A 79 2.24 3.82 -10.02
CA ALA A 79 1.20 3.60 -11.01
C ALA A 79 1.64 2.57 -12.09
N ALA A 80 2.89 2.62 -12.55
CA ALA A 80 3.41 1.67 -13.52
C ALA A 80 3.47 0.24 -12.96
N ALA A 81 3.92 0.07 -11.72
CA ALA A 81 3.97 -1.23 -11.06
C ALA A 81 2.58 -1.85 -10.84
N VAL A 82 1.58 -1.03 -10.50
CA VAL A 82 0.19 -1.50 -10.42
C VAL A 82 -0.34 -1.87 -11.82
N ALA A 83 0.02 -1.13 -12.87
CA ALA A 83 -0.38 -1.44 -14.25
C ALA A 83 0.13 -2.82 -14.68
N ASP A 84 1.46 -3.02 -14.60
CA ASP A 84 2.14 -4.27 -14.94
C ASP A 84 1.65 -5.43 -14.06
N GLY A 85 1.46 -5.15 -12.76
CA GLY A 85 0.90 -6.12 -11.82
C GLY A 85 -0.51 -6.59 -12.20
N LEU A 86 -1.42 -5.69 -12.56
CA LEU A 86 -2.78 -6.03 -12.96
C LEU A 86 -2.83 -6.78 -14.30
N GLU A 87 -1.94 -6.44 -15.24
CA GLU A 87 -1.83 -7.16 -16.51
C GLU A 87 -1.41 -8.62 -16.29
N ARG A 88 -0.43 -8.85 -15.39
CA ARG A 88 0.08 -10.20 -15.07
C ARG A 88 -0.80 -10.99 -14.13
N PHE A 89 -1.41 -10.31 -13.16
CA PHE A 89 -2.13 -10.92 -12.04
C PHE A 89 -3.41 -10.15 -11.71
N ALA A 90 -4.34 -10.14 -12.68
CA ALA A 90 -5.60 -9.40 -12.60
C ALA A 90 -6.49 -9.70 -11.38
N THR A 91 -6.32 -10.86 -10.74
CA THR A 91 -7.09 -11.27 -9.54
C THR A 91 -6.36 -11.01 -8.22
N GLY A 92 -5.11 -10.54 -8.26
CA GLY A 92 -4.35 -10.19 -7.06
C GLY A 92 -4.94 -8.97 -6.34
N THR A 93 -4.80 -8.94 -5.01
CA THR A 93 -5.13 -7.74 -4.24
C THR A 93 -3.93 -6.81 -4.24
N PHE A 94 -4.10 -5.57 -4.71
CA PHE A 94 -3.07 -4.53 -4.70
C PHE A 94 -3.46 -3.48 -3.68
N ALA A 95 -2.65 -3.27 -2.65
CA ALA A 95 -2.86 -2.24 -1.63
C ALA A 95 -1.75 -1.19 -1.76
N VAL A 96 -2.13 0.06 -1.98
CA VAL A 96 -1.22 1.18 -2.18
C VAL A 96 -1.45 2.20 -1.08
N TRP A 97 -0.42 2.47 -0.29
CA TRP A 97 -0.42 3.60 0.63
C TRP A 97 -0.09 4.88 -0.14
N VAL A 98 -0.85 5.96 0.11
CA VAL A 98 -0.66 7.24 -0.59
C VAL A 98 -0.69 8.38 0.43
N PRO A 99 0.38 9.21 0.51
CA PRO A 99 0.39 10.40 1.34
C PRO A 99 -0.51 11.47 0.71
N GLN A 100 -1.32 12.16 1.52
CA GLN A 100 -2.10 13.31 1.05
C GLN A 100 -1.35 14.59 1.40
N LEU A 101 -0.60 15.08 0.40
CA LEU A 101 0.20 16.30 0.47
C LEU A 101 -0.37 17.37 -0.47
N ALA A 102 0.04 18.62 -0.30
CA ALA A 102 -0.25 19.71 -1.23
C ALA A 102 0.53 19.61 -2.56
N ARG A 103 0.86 18.38 -3.00
CA ARG A 103 1.56 18.09 -4.27
C ARG A 103 0.56 17.46 -5.23
N LEU A 104 0.49 17.99 -6.46
CA LEU A 104 -0.44 17.51 -7.48
C LEU A 104 -0.29 16.01 -7.78
N ASP A 105 0.95 15.50 -7.85
CA ASP A 105 1.18 14.08 -8.12
C ASP A 105 0.59 13.17 -7.04
N ALA A 106 0.66 13.60 -5.77
CA ALA A 106 0.07 12.89 -4.63
C ALA A 106 -1.46 12.90 -4.69
N GLN A 107 -2.05 14.05 -5.06
CA GLN A 107 -3.50 14.21 -5.20
C GLN A 107 -4.05 13.41 -6.39
N HIS A 108 -3.30 13.28 -7.48
CA HIS A 108 -3.75 12.58 -8.68
C HIS A 108 -3.55 11.06 -8.64
N LEU A 109 -2.63 10.55 -7.82
CA LEU A 109 -2.32 9.11 -7.80
C LEU A 109 -3.55 8.23 -7.47
N PRO A 110 -4.37 8.52 -6.44
CA PRO A 110 -5.55 7.70 -6.14
C PRO A 110 -6.51 7.61 -7.32
N ASP A 111 -6.82 8.73 -7.98
CA ASP A 111 -7.76 8.74 -9.11
C ASP A 111 -7.19 8.07 -10.35
N LYS A 112 -5.87 8.17 -10.57
CA LYS A 112 -5.19 7.42 -11.63
C LYS A 112 -5.36 5.91 -11.43
N LEU A 113 -5.12 5.43 -10.21
CA LEU A 113 -5.23 4.02 -9.87
C LEU A 113 -6.68 3.51 -9.92
N LYS A 114 -7.67 4.31 -9.47
CA LYS A 114 -9.12 3.99 -9.64
C LYS A 114 -9.47 3.79 -11.10
N ARG A 115 -9.10 4.73 -11.97
CA ARG A 115 -9.33 4.62 -13.43
C ARG A 115 -8.66 3.39 -14.04
N MET A 116 -7.49 3.00 -13.54
CA MET A 116 -6.82 1.78 -14.00
C MET A 116 -7.59 0.53 -13.59
N ALA A 117 -8.06 0.45 -12.35
CA ALA A 117 -8.89 -0.66 -11.87
C ALA A 117 -10.19 -0.76 -12.69
N GLU A 118 -10.87 0.38 -12.92
CA GLU A 118 -12.09 0.47 -13.74
C GLU A 118 -11.87 -0.03 -15.17
N ARG A 119 -10.81 0.42 -15.84
CA ARG A 119 -10.44 -0.05 -17.18
C ARG A 119 -10.13 -1.55 -17.22
N ALA A 120 -9.58 -2.09 -16.13
CA ALA A 120 -9.30 -3.51 -15.99
C ALA A 120 -10.54 -4.33 -15.57
N GLY A 121 -11.70 -3.69 -15.37
CA GLY A 121 -12.91 -4.34 -14.87
C GLY A 121 -12.75 -4.90 -13.46
N ARG A 122 -11.98 -4.22 -12.60
CA ARG A 122 -11.66 -4.67 -11.24
C ARG A 122 -12.22 -3.69 -10.19
N PRO A 123 -12.86 -4.20 -9.12
CA PRO A 123 -13.36 -3.36 -8.06
C PRO A 123 -12.20 -2.71 -7.30
N TRP A 124 -12.45 -1.52 -6.76
CA TRP A 124 -11.50 -0.81 -5.92
C TRP A 124 -12.18 -0.27 -4.66
N LEU A 125 -11.38 -0.03 -3.63
CA LEU A 125 -11.77 0.62 -2.38
C LEU A 125 -10.72 1.68 -2.02
N HIS A 126 -11.17 2.87 -1.66
CA HIS A 126 -10.34 3.98 -1.21
C HIS A 126 -10.75 4.37 0.21
N ALA A 127 -9.79 4.32 1.14
CA ALA A 127 -9.98 4.70 2.54
C ALA A 127 -8.96 5.78 2.90
N ALA A 128 -9.42 6.94 3.36
CA ALA A 128 -8.58 8.09 3.69
C ALA A 128 -8.84 8.59 5.11
N LEU A 129 -7.79 9.09 5.75
CA LEU A 129 -7.84 9.70 7.07
C LEU A 129 -6.99 10.99 7.06
N ALA A 130 -7.62 12.10 7.40
CA ALA A 130 -6.99 13.38 7.71
C ALA A 130 -7.06 13.62 9.21
N VAL A 131 -5.91 13.87 9.84
CA VAL A 131 -5.84 14.14 11.29
C VAL A 131 -5.90 15.63 11.61
N ARG A 132 -5.67 16.49 10.62
CA ARG A 132 -5.81 17.96 10.72
C ARG A 132 -6.08 18.59 9.36
N ALA A 133 -6.38 19.89 9.35
CA ALA A 133 -6.46 20.68 8.12
C ALA A 133 -5.16 20.59 7.29
N PRO A 134 -5.24 20.66 5.95
CA PRO A 134 -4.06 20.87 5.12
C PRO A 134 -3.38 22.18 5.53
N GLY A 135 -2.10 22.10 5.88
CA GLY A 135 -1.29 23.30 6.05
C GLY A 135 -0.60 23.72 4.76
N GLY A 136 0.26 24.74 4.85
CA GLY A 136 1.09 25.18 3.73
C GLY A 136 2.12 24.13 3.30
N VAL A 137 2.92 24.45 2.27
CA VAL A 137 3.91 23.52 1.67
C VAL A 137 4.88 22.89 2.68
N HIS A 138 5.11 23.53 3.83
CA HIS A 138 6.02 23.07 4.88
C HIS A 138 5.33 22.35 6.07
N SER A 139 4.00 22.15 6.06
CA SER A 139 3.26 21.65 7.22
C SER A 139 3.33 20.13 7.45
N GLY A 140 4.19 19.43 6.71
CA GLY A 140 4.31 17.96 6.75
C GLY A 140 3.02 17.23 6.34
N LEU A 141 3.00 15.91 6.59
CA LEU A 141 1.87 15.04 6.29
C LEU A 141 0.70 15.31 7.27
N HIS A 142 -0.46 15.65 6.74
CA HIS A 142 -1.70 15.89 7.51
C HIS A 142 -2.77 14.82 7.26
N ALA A 143 -2.63 14.06 6.18
CA ALA A 143 -3.56 13.03 5.79
C ALA A 143 -2.85 11.92 4.99
N SER A 144 -3.40 10.71 5.01
CA SER A 144 -2.97 9.62 4.13
C SER A 144 -4.15 8.75 3.75
N SER A 145 -3.94 7.87 2.78
CA SER A 145 -4.97 6.97 2.29
C SER A 145 -4.41 5.63 1.87
N MET A 146 -5.28 4.62 1.89
CA MET A 146 -5.05 3.32 1.29
C MET A 146 -6.00 3.16 0.11
N LEU A 147 -5.45 2.87 -1.07
CA LEU A 147 -6.23 2.41 -2.22
C LEU A 147 -6.00 0.91 -2.42
N VAL A 148 -7.08 0.16 -2.46
CA VAL A 148 -7.06 -1.30 -2.59
C VAL A 148 -7.82 -1.73 -3.84
N ILE A 149 -7.14 -2.39 -4.78
CA ILE A 149 -7.76 -3.03 -5.95
C ILE A 149 -7.99 -4.51 -5.65
N ASN A 150 -9.13 -5.05 -6.10
CA ASN A 150 -9.65 -6.36 -5.69
C ASN A 150 -9.72 -6.48 -4.15
N PRO A 151 -10.42 -5.56 -3.45
CA PRO A 151 -10.55 -5.62 -2.01
C PRO A 151 -11.35 -6.86 -1.57
N PRO A 152 -10.98 -7.52 -0.47
CA PRO A 152 -11.85 -8.52 0.17
C PRO A 152 -13.22 -7.90 0.52
N TYR A 153 -14.31 -8.65 0.32
CA TYR A 153 -15.68 -8.12 0.46
C TYR A 153 -16.00 -7.55 1.85
N THR A 154 -15.37 -8.08 2.91
CA THR A 154 -15.55 -7.60 4.29
C THR A 154 -14.75 -6.33 4.60
N LEU A 155 -13.75 -6.00 3.78
CA LEU A 155 -12.77 -4.96 4.10
C LEU A 155 -13.43 -3.59 4.28
N ARG A 156 -14.43 -3.26 3.46
CA ARG A 156 -15.14 -1.96 3.53
C ARG A 156 -15.81 -1.75 4.89
N ALA A 157 -16.56 -2.73 5.38
CA ALA A 157 -17.26 -2.62 6.65
C ALA A 157 -16.28 -2.55 7.84
N THR A 158 -15.17 -3.29 7.76
CA THR A 158 -14.12 -3.26 8.77
C THR A 158 -13.38 -1.92 8.79
N LEU A 159 -12.96 -1.42 7.62
CA LEU A 159 -12.28 -0.12 7.53
C LEU A 159 -13.17 1.04 7.95
N ARG A 160 -14.46 1.02 7.61
CA ARG A 160 -15.39 2.07 8.07
C ARG A 160 -15.44 2.17 9.60
N ARG A 161 -15.50 1.03 10.30
CA ARG A 161 -15.49 0.99 11.77
C ARG A 161 -14.15 1.44 12.34
N ALA A 162 -13.04 0.98 11.76
CA ALA A 162 -11.71 1.38 12.18
C ALA A 162 -11.48 2.89 11.97
N LEU A 163 -11.87 3.45 10.81
CA LEU A 163 -11.69 4.88 10.51
C LEU A 163 -12.47 5.77 11.47
N MET A 164 -13.68 5.38 11.87
CA MET A 164 -14.46 6.10 12.88
C MET A 164 -13.69 6.20 14.20
N GLN A 165 -13.18 5.07 14.70
CA GLN A 165 -12.39 5.03 15.93
C GLN A 165 -11.06 5.79 15.81
N LEU A 166 -10.36 5.63 14.68
CA LEU A 166 -9.10 6.31 14.42
C LEU A 166 -9.29 7.82 14.31
N HIS A 167 -10.39 8.29 13.71
CA HIS A 167 -10.71 9.71 13.64
C HIS A 167 -10.92 10.30 15.05
N GLU A 168 -11.70 9.64 15.90
CA GLU A 168 -11.92 10.09 17.29
C GLU A 168 -10.61 10.15 18.09
N LEU A 169 -9.73 9.17 17.91
CA LEU A 169 -8.50 9.04 18.71
C LEU A 169 -7.32 9.88 18.18
N LEU A 170 -7.26 10.12 16.87
CA LEU A 170 -6.11 10.73 16.21
C LEU A 170 -6.36 12.15 15.70
N ALA A 171 -7.58 12.68 15.84
CA ALA A 171 -7.89 14.06 15.49
C ALA A 171 -6.99 15.04 16.26
N GLN A 172 -6.36 15.96 15.54
CA GLN A 172 -5.49 17.01 16.08
C GLN A 172 -6.16 18.39 16.02
N ASP A 173 -7.21 18.54 15.20
CA ASP A 173 -8.04 19.74 15.13
C ASP A 173 -9.49 19.40 14.71
N THR A 174 -10.33 20.42 14.61
CA THR A 174 -11.75 20.32 14.19
C THR A 174 -11.94 20.00 12.70
N HIS A 175 -10.87 20.03 11.90
CA HIS A 175 -10.88 19.75 10.47
C HIS A 175 -10.41 18.31 10.14
N ALA A 176 -10.04 17.54 11.16
CA ALA A 176 -9.83 16.10 11.01
C ALA A 176 -11.07 15.45 10.37
N SER A 177 -10.85 14.47 9.49
CA SER A 177 -11.92 13.81 8.76
C SER A 177 -11.47 12.45 8.26
N TYR A 178 -12.43 11.61 7.89
CA TYR A 178 -12.15 10.35 7.20
C TYR A 178 -13.12 10.16 6.05
N ALA A 179 -12.70 9.43 5.03
CA ALA A 179 -13.54 9.10 3.88
C ALA A 179 -13.34 7.64 3.47
N ILE A 180 -14.42 7.02 3.00
CA ILE A 180 -14.37 5.68 2.40
C ILE A 180 -15.28 5.63 1.17
N SER A 181 -14.71 5.22 0.04
CA SER A 181 -15.44 5.02 -1.22
C SER A 181 -15.01 3.72 -1.91
N SER A 182 -15.87 3.19 -2.76
CA SER A 182 -15.62 1.97 -3.53
C SER A 182 -16.47 1.97 -4.79
N GLN A 183 -16.03 1.22 -5.81
CA GLN A 183 -16.85 0.87 -6.98
C GLN A 183 -17.77 -0.32 -6.67
#